data_AF-A0A924MGW5-F1
#
_entry.id   AF-A0A924MGW5-F1
#
_cell.length_a   1.000
_cell.length_b   1.000
_cell.length_c   1.000
_cell.angle_alpha   90.00
_cell.angle_beta   90.00
_cell.angle_gamma   90.00
#
_symmetry.space_group_name_H-M   'P 1'
#
loop_
_entity.id
_entity.type
_entity.pdbx_description
1 polymer ?
#
loop_
_entity_poly.entity_id
_entity_poly.type
_entity_poly.pdbx_seq_one_letter_code
_entity_poly.pdbx_strand_id
1 'polypeptide(L)' 'KKGEIALANISNDVMALFEMTRLDKVFNIYDNTEEAIKSLK' A
#
# COMPACT_ATOMS: atom_id res chain seq x y z
N LYS A 1 0.14 -0.97 20.32
CA LYS A 1 -0.10 -1.38 18.92
C LYS A 1 0.79 -0.50 18.05
N LYS A 2 1.69 -1.08 17.26
CA LYS A 2 2.51 -0.31 16.30
C LYS A 2 1.54 0.23 15.23
N GLY A 3 1.64 1.50 14.86
CA GLY A 3 0.75 2.09 13.86
C GLY A 3 1.06 1.46 12.49
N GLU A 4 0.15 0.67 11.97
CA GLU A 4 0.26 0.05 10.66
C GLU A 4 -0.52 0.87 9.63
N ILE A 5 0.06 1.05 8.45
CA ILE A 5 -0.51 1.83 7.36
C ILE A 5 -0.52 0.94 6.11
N ALA A 6 -1.67 0.86 5.45
CA ALA A 6 -1.86 0.19 4.17
C ALA A 6 -2.44 1.18 3.15
N LEU A 7 -2.06 1.02 1.89
CA LEU A 7 -2.54 1.80 0.75
C LEU A 7 -3.38 0.90 -0.17
N ALA A 8 -4.39 1.47 -0.81
CA ALA A 8 -5.24 0.74 -1.75
C ALA A 8 -5.51 1.59 -2.99
N ASN A 9 -5.63 0.91 -4.15
CA ASN A 9 -6.12 1.49 -5.39
C ASN A 9 -5.33 2.75 -5.84
N ILE A 10 -4.00 2.69 -5.72
CA ILE A 10 -3.12 3.76 -6.22
C ILE A 10 -2.95 3.66 -7.74
N SER A 11 -2.75 4.79 -8.42
CA SER A 11 -2.52 4.78 -9.86
C SER A 11 -1.18 4.16 -10.22
N ASN A 12 -1.05 3.65 -11.45
CA ASN A 12 0.19 3.05 -11.96
C ASN A 12 1.39 4.01 -11.89
N ASP A 13 1.18 5.30 -12.18
CA ASP A 13 2.24 6.31 -12.11
C ASP A 13 2.75 6.48 -10.66
N VAL A 14 1.85 6.45 -9.68
CA VAL A 14 2.21 6.53 -8.25
C VAL A 14 2.87 5.23 -7.81
N MET A 15 2.40 4.07 -8.26
CA MET A 15 3.06 2.79 -7.98
C MET A 15 4.50 2.77 -8.51
N ALA A 16 4.73 3.23 -9.74
CA ALA A 16 6.07 3.31 -10.31
C ALA A 16 7.01 4.20 -9.47
N LEU A 17 6.51 5.34 -8.97
CA LEU A 17 7.27 6.18 -8.04
C LEU A 17 7.60 5.46 -6.73
N PHE A 18 6.67 4.65 -6.21
CA PHE A 18 6.87 3.87 -4.99
C PHE A 18 7.91 2.76 -5.18
N GLU A 19 7.90 2.06 -6.31
CA GLU A 19 8.91 1.06 -6.67
C GLU A 19 10.29 1.71 -6.85
N MET A 20 10.36 2.84 -7.57
CA MET A 20 11.61 3.59 -7.77
C MET A 20 12.25 4.04 -6.46
N THR A 21 11.43 4.48 -5.51
CA THR A 21 11.87 4.97 -4.19
C THR A 21 11.96 3.88 -3.14
N ARG A 22 11.63 2.63 -3.50
CA ARG A 22 11.56 1.46 -2.62
C ARG A 22 10.56 1.57 -1.46
N LEU A 23 9.55 2.44 -1.58
CA LEU A 23 8.47 2.60 -0.61
C LEU A 23 7.47 1.43 -0.68
N ASP A 24 7.42 0.72 -1.80
CA ASP A 24 6.69 -0.55 -2.00
C ASP A 24 7.05 -1.62 -0.94
N LYS A 25 8.27 -1.56 -0.38
CA LYS A 25 8.72 -2.49 0.67
C LYS A 25 8.39 -2.04 2.09
N VAL A 26 7.95 -0.79 2.25
CA VAL A 26 7.66 -0.17 3.54
C VAL A 26 6.16 -0.19 3.81
N PHE A 27 5.35 0.03 2.76
CA PHE A 27 3.90 0.04 2.85
C PHE A 27 3.31 -1.19 2.19
N ASN A 28 2.28 -1.76 2.82
CA ASN A 28 1.47 -2.77 2.16
C ASN A 28 0.51 -2.08 1.18
N ILE A 29 0.59 -2.41 -0.10
CA ILE A 29 -0.21 -1.81 -1.16
C ILE A 29 -1.12 -2.90 -1.75
N TYR A 30 -2.41 -2.58 -1.90
CA TYR A 30 -3.44 -3.50 -2.36
C TYR A 30 -4.21 -2.95 -3.56
N ASP A 31 -4.82 -3.85 -4.33
CA ASP A 31 -5.60 -3.46 -5.52
C ASP A 31 -6.89 -2.74 -5.14
N ASN A 32 -7.52 -3.13 -4.02
CA ASN A 32 -8.78 -2.56 -3.57
C ASN A 32 -8.84 -2.33 -2.06
N THR A 33 -9.75 -1.45 -1.66
CA THR A 33 -9.94 -1.04 -0.26
C THR A 33 -10.34 -2.21 0.65
N GLU A 34 -11.07 -3.20 0.14
CA GLU A 34 -11.55 -4.31 0.95
C GLU A 34 -10.40 -5.21 1.42
N GLU A 35 -9.46 -5.51 0.55
CA GLU A 35 -8.23 -6.25 0.88
C GLU A 35 -7.37 -5.51 1.90
N ALA A 36 -7.16 -4.21 1.71
CA ALA A 36 -6.40 -3.39 2.65
C ALA A 36 -7.02 -3.42 4.05
N ILE A 37 -8.34 -3.27 4.17
CA ILE A 37 -9.05 -3.35 5.45
C ILE A 37 -8.92 -4.74 6.08
N LYS A 38 -9.03 -5.81 5.30
CA LYS A 38 -8.85 -7.18 5.80
C LYS A 38 -7.45 -7.41 6.37
N SER A 39 -6.43 -6.80 5.77
CA SER A 39 -5.04 -6.95 6.23
C SER A 39 -4.72 -6.26 7.56
N LEU A 40 -5.53 -5.25 7.95
CA LEU A 40 -5.33 -4.46 9.18
C LEU A 40 -6.14 -4.96 10.38
N LYS A 41 -6.99 -5.98 10.18
CA LYS A 41 -7.85 -6.57 11.23
C LYS A 41 -7.14 -7.72 11.94
#